data_AF-A0A2M8S7D7-F1
#
_entry.id   AF-A0A2M8S7D7-F1
#
_cell.length_a   1.000
_cell.length_b   1.000
_cell.length_c   1.000
_cell.angle_alpha   90.00
_cell.angle_beta   90.00
_cell.angle_gamma   90.00
#
_symmetry.space_group_name_H-M   'P 1'
#
loop_
_entity.id
_entity.type
_entity.pdbx_description
1 polymer ?
#
loop_
_entity_poly.entity_id
_entity_poly.type
_entity_poly.pdbx_seq_one_letter_code
_entity_poly.pdbx_strand_id
1 'polypeptide(L)'
;MIRSQRKRYKVNTTTEAKLLGRYIVADPAICHGKPTFRGTRIMVWQVLEMVAEGLAWETIIEECHNSITKDAIAEAVKLSGEAFLKHASEFVLEPIPA
;
A
#
# COMPACT_ATOMS: atom_id res chain seq x y z
N MET A 1 -15.01 -30.06 45.29
CA MET A 1 -13.73 -29.41 44.91
C MET A 1 -13.47 -29.77 43.45
N ILE A 2 -13.37 -28.80 42.53
CA ILE A 2 -12.59 -28.77 41.27
C ILE A 2 -13.11 -27.52 40.54
N ARG A 3 -12.41 -26.40 40.74
CA ARG A 3 -12.60 -25.17 39.95
C ARG A 3 -11.98 -25.44 38.58
N SER A 4 -12.81 -25.66 37.56
CA SER A 4 -12.36 -25.72 36.17
C SER A 4 -11.82 -24.33 35.77
N GLN A 5 -10.51 -24.17 35.89
CA GLN A 5 -9.79 -22.99 35.42
C GLN A 5 -9.88 -22.98 33.89
N ARG A 6 -10.84 -22.23 33.32
CA ARG A 6 -10.86 -21.93 31.89
C ARG A 6 -9.63 -21.07 31.59
N LYS A 7 -8.59 -21.66 31.00
CA LYS A 7 -7.48 -20.91 30.39
C LYS A 7 -8.09 -19.93 29.37
N ARG A 8 -8.13 -18.65 29.72
CA ARG A 8 -8.39 -17.57 28.76
C ARG A 8 -7.21 -17.52 27.81
N TYR A 9 -7.36 -18.11 26.62
CA TYR A 9 -6.46 -17.81 25.51
C TYR A 9 -6.61 -16.32 25.19
N LYS A 10 -5.52 -15.58 25.30
CA LYS A 10 -5.42 -14.21 24.78
C LYS A 10 -5.54 -14.34 23.26
N VAL A 11 -6.63 -13.85 22.68
CA VAL A 11 -6.70 -13.63 21.24
C VAL A 11 -5.65 -12.56 20.95
N ASN A 12 -4.52 -12.97 20.37
CA ASN A 12 -3.57 -12.02 19.80
C ASN A 12 -4.33 -11.32 18.67
N THR A 13 -4.56 -10.02 18.82
CA THR A 13 -5.21 -9.19 17.80
C THR A 13 -4.30 -9.13 16.58
N THR A 14 -4.48 -10.06 15.65
CA THR A 14 -3.90 -9.93 14.30
C THR A 14 -4.53 -8.69 13.70
N THR A 15 -3.77 -7.60 13.60
CA THR A 15 -4.24 -6.34 13.04
C THR A 15 -4.80 -6.60 11.64
N GLU A 16 -6.10 -6.38 11.46
CA GLU A 16 -6.86 -6.74 10.26
C GLU A 16 -6.37 -5.97 9.02
N ALA A 17 -6.43 -6.61 7.86
CA ALA A 17 -6.10 -5.99 6.58
C ALA A 17 -7.04 -4.82 6.27
N LYS A 18 -6.47 -3.65 5.95
CA LYS A 18 -7.22 -2.43 5.66
C LYS A 18 -7.33 -2.22 4.17
N LEU A 19 -8.56 -2.11 3.68
CA LEU A 19 -8.83 -1.76 2.28
C LEU A 19 -8.61 -0.25 2.10
N LEU A 20 -7.69 0.12 1.21
CA LEU A 20 -7.38 1.53 0.92
C LEU A 20 -8.09 2.03 -0.35
N GLY A 21 -8.45 1.11 -1.24
CA GLY A 21 -9.19 1.37 -2.47
C GLY A 21 -9.75 0.07 -3.04
N ARG A 22 -10.28 0.07 -4.27
CA ARG A 22 -10.78 -1.15 -4.93
C ARG A 22 -9.66 -2.15 -5.21
N TYR A 23 -8.45 -1.70 -5.46
CA TYR A 23 -7.30 -2.52 -5.85
C TYR A 23 -6.19 -2.52 -4.81
N ILE A 24 -6.21 -1.64 -3.81
CA ILE A 24 -5.11 -1.49 -2.85
C ILE A 24 -5.54 -1.90 -1.42
N VAL A 25 -4.66 -2.63 -0.74
CA VAL A 25 -4.83 -3.10 0.64
C VAL A 25 -3.53 -2.88 1.44
N ALA A 26 -3.66 -2.63 2.73
CA ALA A 26 -2.58 -2.64 3.69
C ALA A 26 -2.82 -3.75 4.73
N ASP A 27 -2.08 -4.84 4.62
CA ASP A 27 -2.18 -5.99 5.53
C ASP A 27 -0.87 -6.12 6.33
N PRO A 28 -0.89 -6.01 7.66
CA PRO A 28 0.29 -6.19 8.51
C PRO A 28 1.04 -7.51 8.32
N ALA A 29 0.37 -8.57 7.85
CA ALA A 29 0.99 -9.85 7.51
C ALA A 29 1.67 -9.86 6.13
N ILE A 30 1.40 -8.87 5.27
CA ILE A 30 1.94 -8.75 3.91
C ILE A 30 2.81 -7.49 3.83
N CYS A 31 4.08 -7.65 3.46
CA CYS A 31 5.00 -6.52 3.29
C CYS A 31 5.01 -5.54 4.49
N HIS A 32 4.81 -6.06 5.72
CA HIS A 32 4.74 -5.30 6.96
C HIS A 32 3.66 -4.21 7.01
N GLY A 33 2.55 -4.40 6.30
CA GLY A 33 1.46 -3.42 6.26
C GLY A 33 1.67 -2.29 5.28
N LYS A 34 2.73 -2.32 4.47
CA LYS A 34 2.87 -1.39 3.34
C LYS A 34 1.74 -1.63 2.32
N PRO A 35 1.23 -0.58 1.66
CA PRO A 35 0.21 -0.75 0.62
C PRO A 35 0.68 -1.67 -0.51
N THR A 36 -0.11 -2.71 -0.79
CA THR A 36 0.07 -3.61 -1.93
C THR A 36 -1.19 -3.65 -2.79
N PHE A 37 -1.03 -4.09 -4.04
CA PHE A 37 -2.18 -4.45 -4.85
C PHE A 37 -2.80 -5.75 -4.33
N ARG A 38 -4.13 -5.79 -4.24
CA ARG A 38 -4.90 -6.91 -3.69
C ARG A 38 -4.54 -8.21 -4.37
N GLY A 39 -4.31 -9.24 -3.55
CA GLY A 39 -3.93 -10.57 -4.05
C GLY A 39 -2.49 -10.67 -4.54
N THR A 40 -1.69 -9.61 -4.40
CA THR A 40 -0.28 -9.59 -4.82
C THR A 40 0.63 -9.18 -3.67
N ARG A 41 1.94 -9.38 -3.86
CA ARG A 41 3.00 -8.78 -3.03
C ARG A 41 3.69 -7.60 -3.72
N ILE A 42 3.07 -7.06 -4.76
CA ILE A 42 3.57 -5.88 -5.48
C ILE A 42 3.18 -4.65 -4.65
N MET A 43 4.17 -3.95 -4.13
CA MET A 43 3.93 -2.76 -3.33
C MET A 43 3.63 -1.57 -4.25
N VAL A 44 2.70 -0.72 -3.81
CA VAL A 44 2.24 0.42 -4.60
C VAL A 44 3.39 1.36 -4.99
N TRP A 45 4.36 1.57 -4.11
CA TRP A 45 5.52 2.44 -4.38
C TRP A 45 6.37 1.95 -5.56
N GLN A 46 6.50 0.63 -5.77
CA GLN A 46 7.28 0.08 -6.89
C GLN A 46 6.64 0.45 -8.23
N VAL A 47 5.31 0.38 -8.29
CA VAL A 47 4.56 0.79 -9.48
C VAL A 47 4.63 2.30 -9.70
N LEU A 48 4.62 3.10 -8.64
CA LEU A 48 4.77 4.55 -8.76
C LEU A 48 6.18 4.96 -9.18
N GLU A 49 7.23 4.24 -8.78
CA GLU A 49 8.59 4.44 -9.30
C GLU A 49 8.64 4.18 -10.80
N MET A 50 8.08 3.05 -11.27
CA MET A 50 7.99 2.76 -12.71
C MET A 50 7.21 3.83 -13.49
N VAL A 51 6.13 4.37 -12.90
CA VAL A 51 5.40 5.52 -13.47
C VAL A 51 6.29 6.77 -13.52
N ALA A 52 7.07 7.04 -12.47
CA ALA A 52 7.98 8.18 -12.42
C ALA A 52 9.15 8.07 -13.40
N GLU A 53 9.60 6.85 -13.71
CA GLU A 53 10.56 6.55 -14.77
C GLU A 53 9.98 6.72 -16.19
N GLY A 54 8.67 6.95 -16.30
CA GLY A 54 7.99 7.20 -17.58
C GLY A 54 7.64 5.93 -18.35
N LEU A 55 7.59 4.77 -17.68
CA LEU A 55 7.20 3.52 -18.34
C LEU A 55 5.74 3.56 -18.79
N ALA A 56 5.48 2.99 -19.97
CA ALA A 56 4.12 2.78 -20.46
C ALA A 56 3.37 1.82 -19.54
N TRP A 57 2.07 2.03 -19.35
CA TRP A 57 1.28 1.26 -18.40
C TRP A 57 1.23 -0.23 -18.76
N GLU A 58 1.22 -0.55 -20.05
CA GLU A 58 1.32 -1.92 -20.57
C GLU A 58 2.63 -2.58 -20.11
N THR A 59 3.76 -1.90 -20.25
CA THR A 59 5.07 -2.38 -19.78
C THR A 59 5.07 -2.61 -18.27
N ILE A 60 4.51 -1.68 -17.49
CA ILE A 60 4.38 -1.85 -16.03
C ILE A 60 3.59 -3.11 -15.67
N ILE A 61 2.50 -3.38 -16.40
CA ILE A 61 1.68 -4.58 -16.19
C ILE A 61 2.47 -5.84 -16.53
N GLU A 62 3.23 -5.83 -17.62
CA GLU A 62 4.10 -6.93 -18.04
C GLU A 62 5.20 -7.22 -17.02
N GLU A 63 5.90 -6.19 -16.53
CA GLU A 63 6.91 -6.28 -15.46
C GLU A 63 6.30 -6.80 -14.15
N CYS A 64 5.04 -6.48 -13.90
CA CYS A 64 4.25 -7.01 -12.80
C CYS A 64 3.67 -8.42 -13.08
N HIS A 65 4.18 -9.12 -14.09
CA HIS A 65 3.72 -10.45 -14.52
C HIS A 65 2.20 -10.52 -14.75
N ASN A 66 1.60 -9.48 -15.32
CA ASN A 66 0.16 -9.34 -15.54
C ASN A 66 -0.70 -9.47 -14.26
N SER A 67 -0.10 -9.26 -13.08
CA SER A 67 -0.79 -9.43 -11.79
C SER A 67 -1.60 -8.20 -11.36
N ILE A 68 -1.49 -7.08 -12.09
CA ILE A 68 -2.23 -5.84 -11.86
C ILE A 68 -2.84 -5.33 -13.15
N THR A 69 -3.85 -4.47 -13.04
CA THR A 69 -4.56 -3.88 -14.20
C THR A 69 -4.25 -2.39 -14.34
N LYS A 70 -4.58 -1.82 -15.50
CA LYS A 70 -4.53 -0.37 -15.73
C LYS A 70 -5.32 0.40 -14.67
N ASP A 71 -6.51 -0.08 -14.30
CA ASP A 71 -7.35 0.55 -13.26
C ASP A 71 -6.68 0.54 -11.88
N ALA A 72 -5.92 -0.51 -11.57
CA ALA A 72 -5.15 -0.59 -10.34
C ALA A 72 -4.03 0.47 -10.32
N ILE A 73 -3.30 0.62 -11.43
CA ILE A 73 -2.27 1.67 -11.60
C ILE A 73 -2.91 3.05 -11.47
N ALA A 74 -4.05 3.29 -12.13
CA ALA A 74 -4.78 4.55 -12.05
C ALA A 74 -5.21 4.88 -10.60
N GLU A 75 -5.72 3.90 -9.86
CA GLU A 75 -6.10 4.07 -8.46
C GLU A 75 -4.88 4.42 -7.59
N ALA A 76 -3.74 3.77 -7.82
CA ALA A 76 -2.48 4.10 -7.14
C ALA A 76 -2.08 5.56 -7.38
N VAL A 77 -2.05 6.00 -8.64
CA VAL A 77 -1.70 7.39 -8.99
C VAL A 77 -2.67 8.38 -8.35
N LYS A 78 -3.98 8.11 -8.40
CA LYS A 78 -5.00 8.97 -7.80
C LYS A 78 -4.80 9.12 -6.28
N LEU A 79 -4.66 8.01 -5.56
CA LEU A 79 -4.48 8.03 -4.10
C LEU A 79 -3.16 8.71 -3.72
N SER A 80 -2.10 8.55 -4.51
CA SER A 80 -0.83 9.28 -4.31
C SER A 80 -0.98 10.78 -4.47
N GLY A 81 -1.73 11.25 -5.47
CA GLY A 81 -2.04 12.67 -5.62
C GLY A 81 -2.84 13.23 -4.44
N GLU A 82 -3.84 12.49 -3.96
CA GLU A 82 -4.60 12.86 -2.77
C GLU A 82 -3.73 12.89 -1.49
N ALA A 83 -2.83 11.92 -1.33
CA ALA A 83 -1.90 11.88 -0.22
C ALA A 83 -0.91 13.05 -0.30
N PHE A 84 -0.35 13.33 -1.48
CA PHE A 84 0.54 14.47 -1.69
C PHE A 84 -0.12 15.79 -1.30
N LEU A 85 -1.36 16.04 -1.71
CA LEU A 85 -2.09 17.26 -1.32
C LEU A 85 -2.31 17.38 0.20
N LYS A 86 -2.53 16.26 0.89
CA LYS A 86 -2.71 16.25 2.36
C LYS A 86 -1.39 16.51 3.12
N HIS A 87 -0.26 16.14 2.52
CA HIS A 87 1.06 16.19 3.14
C HIS A 87 1.98 17.24 2.49
N ALA A 88 1.46 18.11 1.62
CA ALA A 88 2.26 19.05 0.83
C ALA A 88 3.15 19.96 1.69
N SER A 89 2.70 20.31 2.91
CA SER A 89 3.47 21.10 3.87
C SER A 89 4.74 20.42 4.37
N GLU A 90 4.85 19.09 4.26
CA GLU A 90 6.05 18.33 4.65
C GLU A 90 7.18 18.43 3.61
N PHE A 91 6.88 18.95 2.42
CA PHE A 91 7.82 19.07 1.30
C PHE A 91 8.29 20.52 1.04
N VAL A 92 8.07 21.43 1.99
CA VAL A 92 8.54 22.81 1.88
C VAL A 92 10.08 22.82 1.91
N LEU A 93 10.69 23.27 0.82
CA LEU A 93 12.12 23.51 0.75
C LEU A 93 12.42 24.89 1.34
N GLU A 94 13.31 24.94 2.33
CA GLU A 94 13.90 26.21 2.75
C GLU A 94 14.73 26.77 1.59
N PRO A 95 14.62 28.07 1.26
CA PRO A 95 15.44 28.66 0.23
C PRO A 95 16.92 28.54 0.63
N ILE A 96 17.74 28.03 -0.29
CA ILE A 96 19.20 28.09 -0.13
C ILE A 96 19.57 29.57 -0.26
N PRO A 97 20.16 30.21 0.77
CA PRO A 97 20.61 31.60 0.64
C PRO A 97 21.66 31.68 -0.46
N ALA A 98 21.51 32.70 -1.32
CA ALA A 98 22.37 32.97 -2.47
C ALA A 98 23.82 33.27 -2.07
#